data_AF-A7E8B4-F1
#
_entry.id   AF-A7E8B4-F1
#
_cell.length_a   1.000
_cell.length_b   1.000
_cell.length_c   1.000
_cell.angle_alpha   90.00
_cell.angle_beta   90.00
_cell.angle_gamma   90.00
#
_symmetry.space_group_name_H-M   'P 1'
#
loop_
_entity.id
_entity.type
_entity.pdbx_description
1 polymer ?
#
loop_
_entity_poly.entity_id
_entity_poly.type
_entity_poly.pdbx_seq_one_letter_code
_entity_poly.pdbx_strand_id
1 'polypeptide(L)'
;MKAGFRGTGLIPFNPEAVLSKLDIRIHTPTPPPFDLDLWISQTPHNPTEALSQSTLVKSRISRHQSSSPTPIFKTVLALTKGIERLAHENTLLSAENRTLRKANKALSKHRHAKKTQLRQGGVLTRQEAMDILSQQEVDIQIQRDERQNGGNSNGEASSSRCCSKCGKPGHNSRTCQINIIDPRLLDS
;
A
#
# COMPACT_ATOMS: atom_id res chain seq x y z
N MET A 1 -12.93 34.03 -93.17
CA MET A 1 -13.85 33.05 -92.51
C MET A 1 -14.06 33.42 -91.04
N LYS A 2 -14.88 34.43 -90.72
CA LYS A 2 -15.14 34.86 -89.31
C LYS A 2 -16.62 35.05 -88.97
N ALA A 3 -17.54 34.58 -89.81
CA ALA A 3 -18.97 34.83 -89.65
C ALA A 3 -19.82 33.59 -89.30
N GLY A 4 -19.26 32.37 -89.31
CA GLY A 4 -20.05 31.13 -89.15
C GLY A 4 -20.40 30.71 -87.72
N PHE A 5 -19.64 31.16 -86.71
CA PHE A 5 -19.75 30.61 -85.34
C PHE A 5 -20.77 31.30 -84.43
N ARG A 6 -21.22 32.53 -84.74
CA ARG A 6 -22.21 33.24 -83.90
C ARG A 6 -23.64 32.68 -83.98
N GLY A 7 -23.96 31.89 -85.01
CA GLY A 7 -25.31 31.34 -85.21
C GLY A 7 -25.64 30.10 -84.38
N THR A 8 -24.66 29.44 -83.77
CA THR A 8 -24.84 28.14 -83.08
C THR A 8 -24.72 28.23 -81.55
N GLY A 9 -24.57 29.43 -80.99
CA GLY A 9 -24.36 29.61 -79.54
C GLY A 9 -23.00 29.11 -79.03
N LEU A 10 -22.12 28.66 -79.93
CA LEU A 10 -20.76 28.24 -79.60
C LEU A 10 -19.85 29.47 -79.47
N ILE A 11 -19.49 29.80 -78.24
CA ILE A 11 -18.53 30.85 -77.92
C ILE A 11 -17.14 30.38 -78.38
N PRO A 12 -16.44 31.11 -79.27
CA PRO A 12 -15.07 30.76 -79.65
C PRO A 12 -14.18 30.69 -78.40
N PHE A 13 -13.40 29.63 -78.28
CA PHE A 13 -12.45 29.42 -77.19
C PHE A 13 -11.55 30.66 -77.05
N ASN A 14 -11.74 31.44 -75.99
CA ASN A 14 -10.90 32.58 -75.66
C ASN A 14 -9.82 32.11 -74.68
N PRO A 15 -8.60 31.78 -75.15
CA PRO A 15 -7.54 31.27 -74.29
C PRO A 15 -7.19 32.28 -73.18
N GLU A 16 -7.27 33.58 -73.45
CA GLU A 16 -6.98 34.63 -72.46
C GLU A 16 -7.98 34.64 -71.29
N ALA A 17 -9.25 34.27 -71.54
CA ALA A 17 -10.25 34.15 -70.47
C ALA A 17 -10.00 32.93 -69.56
N VAL A 18 -9.29 31.92 -70.07
CA VAL A 18 -8.85 30.75 -69.28
C VAL A 18 -7.57 31.11 -68.53
N LEU A 19 -6.59 31.71 -69.21
CA LEU A 19 -5.30 32.11 -68.61
C LEU A 19 -5.47 33.14 -67.48
N SER A 20 -6.36 34.13 -67.64
CA SER A 20 -6.69 35.10 -66.58
C SER A 20 -7.34 34.49 -65.33
N LYS A 21 -7.95 33.30 -65.44
CA LYS A 21 -8.46 32.54 -64.28
C LYS A 21 -7.43 31.60 -63.67
N LEU A 22 -6.33 31.33 -64.37
CA LEU A 22 -5.23 30.49 -63.90
C LEU A 22 -4.15 31.28 -63.16
N ASP A 23 -4.25 32.62 -63.12
CA ASP A 23 -3.41 33.47 -62.28
C ASP A 23 -3.87 33.39 -60.80
N ILE A 24 -3.83 32.17 -60.27
CA ILE A 24 -4.09 31.86 -58.88
C ILE A 24 -2.84 32.31 -58.14
N ARG A 25 -2.91 33.51 -57.57
CA ARG A 25 -1.90 33.99 -56.63
C ARG A 25 -2.01 33.12 -55.38
N ILE A 26 -1.28 32.00 -55.34
CA ILE A 26 -1.21 31.12 -54.17
C ILE A 26 -0.48 31.92 -53.08
N HIS A 27 -1.24 32.67 -52.29
CA HIS A 27 -0.71 33.25 -51.07
C HIS A 27 -0.56 32.12 -50.07
N THR A 28 0.65 31.59 -49.93
CA THR A 28 1.00 30.80 -48.76
C THR A 28 1.12 31.80 -47.62
N PRO A 29 0.18 31.84 -46.65
CA PRO A 29 0.38 32.68 -45.49
C PRO A 29 1.69 32.24 -44.85
N THR A 30 2.58 33.22 -44.61
CA THR A 30 3.83 32.98 -43.89
C THR A 30 3.47 32.23 -42.61
N PRO A 31 4.06 31.04 -42.34
CA PRO A 31 3.81 30.36 -41.08
C PRO A 31 4.11 31.36 -39.96
N PRO A 32 3.25 31.47 -38.94
CA PRO A 32 3.56 32.32 -37.79
C PRO A 32 4.96 31.92 -37.30
N PRO A 33 5.80 32.89 -36.88
CA PRO A 33 7.14 32.61 -36.42
C PRO A 33 7.06 31.43 -35.45
N PHE A 34 7.93 30.43 -35.67
CA PHE A 34 8.04 29.31 -34.75
C PHE A 34 8.31 29.89 -33.38
N ASP A 35 7.29 29.85 -32.52
CA ASP A 35 7.40 30.29 -31.15
C ASP A 35 8.41 29.31 -30.52
N LEU A 36 9.61 29.79 -30.24
CA LEU A 36 10.65 28.99 -29.58
C LEU A 36 10.20 28.53 -28.18
N ASP A 37 9.16 29.18 -27.64
CA ASP A 37 8.46 28.82 -26.40
C ASP A 37 7.33 27.79 -26.58
N LEU A 38 7.08 27.28 -27.80
CA LEU A 38 6.04 26.29 -28.05
C LEU A 38 6.44 24.91 -27.51
N TRP A 39 6.12 24.69 -26.24
CA TRP A 39 6.32 23.43 -25.52
C TRP A 39 5.91 22.20 -26.36
N ILE A 40 6.82 21.23 -26.48
CA ILE A 40 6.67 20.04 -27.32
C ILE A 40 6.04 18.89 -26.51
N SER A 41 5.26 18.03 -27.17
CA SER A 41 4.69 16.83 -26.57
C SER A 41 5.80 15.91 -26.02
N GLN A 42 5.92 15.82 -24.71
CA GLN A 42 6.91 15.04 -23.97
C GLN A 42 6.26 14.48 -22.72
N THR A 43 6.81 13.37 -22.22
CA THR A 43 6.32 12.76 -20.98
C THR A 43 6.63 13.70 -19.81
N PRO A 44 5.62 14.12 -19.02
CA PRO A 44 5.85 15.03 -17.92
C PRO A 44 6.57 14.34 -16.74
N HIS A 45 7.46 15.06 -16.08
CA HIS A 45 8.25 14.62 -14.91
C HIS A 45 7.86 15.27 -13.60
N ASN A 46 7.12 16.37 -13.66
CA ASN A 46 6.64 17.08 -12.50
C ASN A 46 5.23 17.65 -12.78
N PRO A 47 4.53 18.11 -11.72
CA PRO A 47 3.19 18.67 -11.87
C PRO A 47 3.12 19.88 -12.81
N THR A 48 4.15 20.72 -12.83
CA THR A 48 4.22 21.91 -13.70
C THR A 48 4.28 21.53 -15.18
N GLU A 49 5.06 20.52 -15.52
CA GLU A 49 5.12 19.95 -16.88
C GLU A 49 3.79 19.32 -17.28
N ALA A 50 3.10 18.64 -16.34
CA ALA A 50 1.78 18.06 -16.62
C ALA A 50 0.73 19.15 -16.92
N LEU A 51 0.76 20.27 -16.20
CA LEU A 51 -0.09 21.44 -16.49
C LEU A 51 0.26 22.09 -17.84
N SER A 52 1.54 22.12 -18.19
CA SER A 52 2.00 22.63 -19.49
C SER A 52 1.51 21.73 -20.64
N GLN A 53 1.59 20.40 -20.47
CA GLN A 53 1.05 19.44 -21.44
C GLN A 53 -0.47 19.55 -21.58
N SER A 54 -1.22 19.73 -20.49
CA SER A 54 -2.69 19.87 -20.57
C SER A 54 -3.10 21.15 -21.32
N THR A 55 -2.38 22.25 -21.10
CA THR A 55 -2.56 23.52 -21.82
C THR A 55 -2.26 23.34 -23.32
N LEU A 56 -1.18 22.61 -23.66
CA LEU A 56 -0.84 22.27 -25.03
C LEU A 56 -1.96 21.45 -25.70
N VAL A 57 -2.45 20.40 -25.05
CA VAL A 57 -3.57 19.57 -25.57
C VAL A 57 -4.81 20.45 -25.83
N LYS A 58 -5.18 21.30 -24.86
CA LYS A 58 -6.33 22.21 -24.98
C LYS A 58 -6.17 23.15 -26.19
N SER A 59 -5.01 23.79 -26.34
CA SER A 59 -4.73 24.70 -27.46
C SER A 59 -4.82 24.00 -28.83
N ARG A 60 -4.35 22.74 -28.92
CA ARG A 60 -4.40 21.95 -30.16
C ARG A 60 -5.82 21.57 -30.54
N ILE A 61 -6.64 21.18 -29.55
CA ILE A 61 -8.06 20.89 -29.76
C ILE A 61 -8.79 22.16 -30.22
N SER A 62 -8.59 23.29 -29.54
CA SER A 62 -9.26 24.56 -29.90
C SER A 62 -8.91 25.08 -31.29
N ARG A 63 -7.68 24.83 -31.77
CA ARG A 63 -7.21 25.27 -33.10
C ARG A 63 -7.47 24.25 -34.21
N HIS A 64 -8.04 23.09 -33.89
CA HIS A 64 -8.20 22.00 -34.85
C HIS A 64 -9.27 22.32 -35.90
N GLN A 65 -8.85 22.54 -37.15
CA GLN A 65 -9.75 22.80 -38.29
C GLN A 65 -9.69 21.64 -39.28
N SER A 66 -10.38 20.54 -38.96
CA SER A 66 -10.54 19.37 -39.86
C SER A 66 -9.22 18.71 -40.33
N SER A 67 -8.10 18.96 -39.65
CA SER A 67 -6.81 18.33 -39.88
C SER A 67 -6.71 16.91 -39.30
N SER A 68 -5.56 16.25 -39.44
CA SER A 68 -5.32 14.96 -38.78
C SER A 68 -5.24 15.12 -37.24
N PRO A 69 -5.96 14.29 -36.45
CA PRO A 69 -5.91 14.34 -34.98
C PRO A 69 -4.63 13.76 -34.38
N THR A 70 -3.74 13.17 -35.20
CA THR A 70 -2.50 12.49 -34.78
C THR A 70 -1.63 13.29 -33.78
N PRO A 71 -1.42 14.62 -33.93
CA PRO A 71 -0.65 15.39 -32.97
C PRO A 71 -1.30 15.49 -31.58
N ILE A 72 -2.63 15.43 -31.50
CA ILE A 72 -3.38 15.43 -30.23
C ILE A 72 -3.22 14.07 -29.54
N PHE A 73 -3.33 12.97 -30.28
CA PHE A 73 -3.10 11.63 -29.72
C PHE A 73 -1.68 11.46 -29.21
N LYS A 74 -0.67 12.00 -29.91
CA LYS A 74 0.71 11.98 -29.42
C LYS A 74 0.88 12.69 -28.07
N THR A 75 0.23 13.85 -27.88
CA THR A 75 0.25 14.56 -26.59
C THR A 75 -0.45 13.79 -25.48
N VAL A 76 -1.62 13.21 -25.76
CA VAL A 76 -2.36 12.41 -24.77
C VAL A 76 -1.56 11.17 -24.37
N LEU A 77 -0.95 10.48 -25.34
CA LEU A 77 -0.10 9.30 -25.06
C LEU A 77 1.10 9.66 -24.16
N ALA A 78 1.74 10.80 -24.40
CA ALA A 78 2.85 11.26 -23.56
C ALA A 78 2.40 11.57 -22.13
N LEU A 79 1.21 12.16 -21.97
CA LEU A 79 0.59 12.41 -20.68
C LEU A 79 0.27 11.10 -19.93
N THR A 80 -0.35 10.12 -20.61
CA THR A 80 -0.66 8.81 -20.02
C THR A 80 0.60 8.13 -19.49
N LYS A 81 1.68 8.10 -20.27
CA LYS A 81 2.98 7.54 -19.82
C LYS A 81 3.55 8.27 -18.61
N GLY A 82 3.34 9.58 -18.51
CA GLY A 82 3.76 10.37 -17.35
C GLY A 82 2.98 10.00 -16.09
N ILE A 83 1.67 9.82 -16.23
CA ILE A 83 0.78 9.38 -15.14
C ILE A 83 1.18 7.97 -14.67
N GLU A 84 1.43 7.04 -15.60
CA GLU A 84 1.90 5.69 -15.27
C GLU A 84 3.19 5.72 -14.44
N ARG A 85 4.19 6.50 -14.86
CA ARG A 85 5.46 6.61 -14.13
C ARG A 85 5.25 7.20 -12.73
N LEU A 86 4.48 8.29 -12.61
CA LEU A 86 4.17 8.90 -11.32
C LEU A 86 3.39 7.96 -10.40
N ALA A 87 2.49 7.14 -10.95
CA ALA A 87 1.77 6.12 -10.17
C ALA A 87 2.74 5.08 -9.60
N HIS A 88 3.67 4.57 -10.41
CA HIS A 88 4.70 3.65 -9.93
C HIS A 88 5.63 4.27 -8.87
N GLU A 89 6.05 5.52 -9.06
CA GLU A 89 6.83 6.22 -8.04
C GLU A 89 6.04 6.38 -6.73
N ASN A 90 4.75 6.73 -6.82
CA ASN A 90 3.90 6.91 -5.65
C ASN A 90 3.63 5.58 -4.90
N THR A 91 3.52 4.45 -5.59
CA THR A 91 3.39 3.14 -4.92
C THR A 91 4.66 2.78 -4.14
N LEU A 92 5.84 3.03 -4.71
CA LEU A 92 7.13 2.82 -4.03
C LEU A 92 7.26 3.73 -2.80
N LEU A 93 7.00 5.04 -2.98
CA LEU A 93 7.04 6.01 -1.89
C LEU A 93 6.05 5.65 -0.78
N SER A 94 4.85 5.21 -1.12
CA SER A 94 3.84 4.78 -0.15
C SER A 94 4.29 3.56 0.65
N ALA A 95 4.93 2.58 -0.02
CA ALA A 95 5.48 1.40 0.64
C ALA A 95 6.63 1.76 1.60
N GLU A 96 7.56 2.61 1.15
CA GLU A 96 8.67 3.09 1.98
C GLU A 96 8.15 3.90 3.18
N ASN A 97 7.22 4.82 2.95
CA ASN A 97 6.63 5.63 4.02
C ASN A 97 5.93 4.76 5.07
N ARG A 98 5.26 3.68 4.65
CA ARG A 98 4.67 2.69 5.57
C ARG A 98 5.73 2.00 6.42
N THR A 99 6.84 1.59 5.81
CA THR A 99 7.96 0.95 6.51
C THR A 99 8.61 1.91 7.52
N LEU A 100 8.89 3.15 7.10
CA LEU A 100 9.45 4.19 7.96
C LEU A 100 8.53 4.51 9.14
N ARG A 101 7.21 4.64 8.91
CA ARG A 101 6.24 4.86 9.99
C ARG A 101 6.20 3.70 10.99
N LYS A 102 6.26 2.45 10.52
CA LYS A 102 6.35 1.27 11.41
C LYS A 102 7.62 1.30 12.25
N ALA A 103 8.77 1.54 11.63
CA ALA A 103 10.06 1.65 12.31
C ALA A 103 10.06 2.78 13.35
N ASN A 104 9.56 3.97 12.98
CA ASN A 104 9.44 5.10 13.90
C ASN A 104 8.51 4.82 15.07
N LYS A 105 7.38 4.11 14.85
CA LYS A 105 6.51 3.68 15.95
C LYS A 105 7.23 2.72 16.90
N ALA A 106 7.98 1.76 16.37
CA ALA A 106 8.78 0.83 17.18
C ALA A 106 9.88 1.55 17.97
N LEU A 107 10.64 2.45 17.33
CA LEU A 107 11.67 3.27 17.97
C LEU A 107 11.06 4.19 19.04
N SER A 108 9.92 4.81 18.76
CA SER A 108 9.21 5.65 19.72
C SER A 108 8.79 4.85 20.95
N LYS A 109 8.17 3.66 20.76
CA LYS A 109 7.84 2.74 21.86
C LYS A 109 9.07 2.36 22.68
N HIS A 110 10.18 2.01 22.04
CA HIS A 110 11.43 1.66 22.72
C HIS A 110 11.97 2.84 23.56
N ARG A 111 11.99 4.06 23.00
CA ARG A 111 12.39 5.27 23.73
C ARG A 111 11.49 5.54 24.94
N HIS A 112 10.18 5.35 24.81
CA HIS A 112 9.23 5.54 25.89
C HIS A 112 9.38 4.46 26.97
N ALA A 113 9.52 3.19 26.60
CA ALA A 113 9.74 2.10 27.54
C ALA A 113 11.03 2.31 28.36
N LYS A 114 12.15 2.65 27.71
CA LYS A 114 13.41 2.98 28.40
C LYS A 114 13.25 4.18 29.33
N LYS A 115 12.50 5.21 28.92
CA LYS A 115 12.19 6.37 29.79
C LYS A 115 11.29 5.99 30.97
N THR A 116 10.32 5.10 30.80
CA THR A 116 9.46 4.59 31.90
C THR A 116 10.28 3.73 32.86
N GLN A 117 11.15 2.86 32.36
CA GLN A 117 12.10 2.10 33.18
C GLN A 117 12.99 3.05 33.99
N LEU A 118 13.56 4.07 33.37
CA LEU A 118 14.34 5.10 34.08
C LEU A 118 13.48 5.97 35.02
N ARG A 119 12.19 6.17 34.75
CA ARG A 119 11.29 6.91 35.66
C ARG A 119 10.90 6.11 36.90
N GLN A 120 10.80 4.78 36.80
CA GLN A 120 10.67 3.92 37.97
C GLN A 120 12.02 3.78 38.72
N GLY A 121 13.14 4.00 38.05
CA GLY A 121 14.46 4.18 38.66
C GLY A 121 14.71 5.65 39.04
N GLY A 122 14.02 6.15 40.06
CA GLY A 122 14.44 7.40 40.72
C GLY A 122 15.93 7.36 41.10
N VAL A 123 16.53 8.51 41.43
CA VAL A 123 17.90 8.52 41.97
C VAL A 123 17.87 7.77 43.29
N LEU A 124 18.18 6.47 43.23
CA LEU A 124 18.34 5.61 44.41
C LEU A 124 19.44 6.23 45.26
N THR A 125 19.06 6.75 46.41
CA THR A 125 20.03 7.19 47.40
C THR A 125 20.80 5.98 47.90
N ARG A 126 22.05 6.20 48.35
CA ARG A 126 22.92 5.13 48.84
C ARG A 126 22.23 4.29 49.93
N GLN A 127 21.39 4.91 50.76
CA GLN A 127 20.64 4.23 51.82
C GLN A 127 19.57 3.30 51.24
N GLU A 128 18.74 3.78 50.31
CA GLU A 128 17.71 2.95 49.67
C GLU A 128 18.32 1.76 48.92
N ALA A 129 19.51 1.92 48.31
CA ALA A 129 20.22 0.82 47.69
C ALA A 129 20.71 -0.24 48.70
N MET A 130 21.17 0.19 49.87
CA MET A 130 21.57 -0.72 50.96
C MET A 130 20.35 -1.44 51.53
N ASP A 131 19.23 -0.75 51.70
CA ASP A 131 17.99 -1.33 52.23
C ASP A 131 17.43 -2.40 51.28
N ILE A 132 17.51 -2.19 49.96
CA ILE A 132 17.14 -3.20 48.95
C ILE A 132 18.03 -4.45 49.06
N LEU A 133 19.35 -4.26 49.22
CA LEU A 133 20.29 -5.38 49.38
C LEU A 133 20.01 -6.14 50.69
N SER A 134 19.70 -5.43 51.78
CA SER A 134 19.32 -6.05 53.05
C SER A 134 18.01 -6.82 52.93
N GLN A 135 16.99 -6.26 52.26
CA GLN A 135 15.73 -6.95 52.04
C GLN A 135 15.92 -8.22 51.19
N GLN A 136 16.77 -8.15 50.16
CA GLN A 136 17.06 -9.29 49.31
C GLN A 136 17.79 -10.41 50.07
N GLU A 137 18.72 -10.08 50.97
CA GLU A 137 19.38 -11.07 51.83
C GLU A 137 18.38 -11.74 52.78
N VAL A 138 17.46 -10.96 53.36
CA VAL A 138 16.39 -11.48 54.21
C VAL A 138 15.46 -12.41 53.42
N ASP A 139 15.04 -12.04 52.21
CA ASP A 139 14.17 -12.87 51.38
C ASP A 139 14.87 -14.19 50.94
N ILE A 140 16.17 -14.12 50.64
CA ILE A 140 16.99 -15.32 50.36
C ILE A 140 17.07 -16.21 51.60
N GLN A 141 17.22 -15.62 52.78
CA GLN A 141 17.27 -16.34 54.05
C GLN A 141 15.92 -17.00 54.36
N ILE A 142 14.81 -16.28 54.24
CA ILE A 142 13.45 -16.83 54.40
C ILE A 142 13.24 -18.00 53.44
N GLN A 143 13.63 -17.85 52.17
CA GLN A 143 13.45 -18.91 51.18
C GLN A 143 14.34 -20.13 51.47
N ARG A 144 15.53 -19.95 52.07
CA ARG A 144 16.36 -21.06 52.56
C ARG A 144 15.72 -21.73 53.77
N ASP A 145 15.19 -20.94 54.70
CA ASP A 145 14.56 -21.44 55.93
C ASP A 145 13.25 -22.18 55.62
N GLU A 146 12.45 -21.72 54.66
CA GLU A 146 11.28 -22.45 54.15
C GLU A 146 11.66 -23.79 53.53
N ARG A 147 12.77 -23.85 52.78
CA ARG A 147 13.27 -25.10 52.18
C ARG A 147 13.84 -26.06 53.23
N GLN A 148 14.41 -25.55 54.32
CA GLN A 148 14.93 -26.35 55.43
C GLN A 148 13.82 -26.79 56.40
N ASN A 149 12.82 -25.94 56.63
CA ASN A 149 11.69 -26.21 57.52
C ASN A 149 10.58 -27.06 56.86
N GLY A 150 10.56 -27.14 55.52
CA GLY A 150 9.72 -28.08 54.76
C GLY A 150 10.10 -29.56 54.90
N GLY A 151 11.11 -29.88 55.72
CA GLY A 151 11.61 -31.24 55.93
C GLY A 151 10.75 -32.14 56.83
N ASN A 152 9.66 -31.67 57.45
CA ASN A 152 9.00 -32.48 58.50
C ASN A 152 7.47 -32.33 58.61
N SER A 153 6.74 -32.30 57.49
CA SER A 153 5.28 -32.44 57.49
C SER A 153 4.73 -33.14 56.25
N ASN A 154 5.24 -34.34 55.93
CA ASN A 154 4.53 -35.30 55.09
C ASN A 154 3.96 -36.43 55.96
N GLY A 155 3.03 -36.07 56.83
CA GLY A 155 2.11 -36.98 57.48
C GLY A 155 0.71 -36.78 56.90
N GLU A 156 0.15 -37.85 56.34
CA GLU A 156 -1.29 -38.06 56.10
C GLU A 156 -2.02 -37.15 55.10
N ALA A 157 -1.90 -37.52 53.82
CA ALA A 157 -3.07 -37.59 52.94
C ALA A 157 -2.92 -38.78 52.00
N SER A 158 -2.87 -40.01 52.55
CA SER A 158 -3.10 -41.19 51.74
C SER A 158 -4.54 -41.17 51.24
N SER A 159 -4.76 -40.76 49.98
CA SER A 159 -6.06 -40.98 49.34
C SER A 159 -6.39 -42.47 49.48
N SER A 160 -7.48 -42.79 50.17
CA SER A 160 -7.88 -44.18 50.40
C SER A 160 -7.98 -44.89 49.04
N ARG A 161 -7.31 -46.03 48.89
CA ARG A 161 -7.32 -46.75 47.62
C ARG A 161 -8.72 -47.31 47.37
N CYS A 162 -9.41 -46.76 46.36
CA CYS A 162 -10.71 -47.25 45.91
C CYS A 162 -10.56 -48.28 44.78
N CYS A 163 -11.54 -49.19 44.68
CA CYS A 163 -11.62 -50.14 43.58
C CYS A 163 -11.80 -49.42 42.24
N SER A 164 -10.93 -49.67 41.26
CA SER A 164 -11.01 -49.01 39.95
C SER A 164 -12.24 -49.37 39.11
N LYS A 165 -12.98 -50.45 39.46
CA LYS A 165 -14.21 -50.84 38.77
C LYS A 165 -15.47 -50.17 39.31
N CYS A 166 -15.56 -49.94 40.62
CA CYS A 166 -16.79 -49.46 41.28
C CYS A 166 -16.60 -48.22 42.17
N GLY A 167 -15.36 -47.74 42.33
CA GLY A 167 -15.02 -46.55 43.10
C GLY A 167 -15.15 -46.70 44.63
N LYS A 168 -15.52 -47.87 45.17
CA LYS A 168 -15.67 -48.07 46.61
C LYS A 168 -14.35 -48.55 47.27
N PRO A 169 -14.01 -48.06 48.48
CA PRO A 169 -12.86 -48.55 49.24
C PRO A 169 -13.13 -49.96 49.82
N GLY A 170 -12.09 -50.63 50.32
CA GLY A 170 -12.20 -51.91 51.03
C GLY A 170 -12.05 -53.18 50.16
N HIS A 171 -11.94 -53.04 48.84
CA HIS A 171 -11.64 -54.16 47.93
C HIS A 171 -10.94 -53.65 46.66
N ASN A 172 -10.37 -54.56 45.85
CA ASN A 172 -9.74 -54.23 44.58
C ASN A 172 -10.57 -54.76 43.39
N SER A 173 -10.16 -54.41 42.16
CA SER A 173 -10.89 -54.77 40.93
C SER A 173 -11.00 -56.27 40.66
N ARG A 174 -10.16 -57.10 41.29
CA ARG A 174 -10.15 -58.57 41.14
C ARG A 174 -11.19 -59.26 42.01
N THR A 175 -11.59 -58.63 43.12
CA THR A 175 -12.59 -59.14 44.06
C THR A 175 -13.91 -58.36 44.01
N CYS A 176 -14.10 -57.54 42.97
CA CYS A 176 -15.31 -56.74 42.79
C CYS A 176 -16.45 -57.62 42.23
N GLN A 177 -17.60 -57.65 42.93
CA GLN A 177 -18.76 -58.49 42.59
C GLN A 177 -19.64 -57.90 41.46
N ILE A 178 -19.27 -56.75 40.88
CA ILE A 178 -20.00 -56.16 39.75
C ILE A 178 -19.51 -56.83 38.47
N ASN A 179 -20.24 -57.85 38.03
CA ASN A 179 -20.12 -58.37 36.67
C ASN A 179 -20.81 -57.40 35.71
N ILE A 180 -20.08 -56.97 34.68
CA ILE A 180 -20.54 -56.08 33.62
C ILE A 180 -21.71 -56.79 32.90
N ILE A 181 -22.88 -56.18 32.91
CA ILE A 181 -23.99 -56.57 32.04
C ILE A 181 -23.60 -56.17 30.61
N ASP A 182 -23.61 -57.15 29.69
CA ASP A 182 -23.28 -57.01 28.27
C ASP A 182 -24.24 -56.00 27.58
N PRO A 183 -23.74 -54.94 26.93
CA PRO A 183 -24.58 -53.95 26.24
C PRO A 183 -25.30 -54.47 24.97
N ARG A 184 -25.28 -55.77 24.66
CA ARG A 184 -25.85 -56.32 23.41
C ARG A 184 -27.26 -56.90 23.49
N LEU A 185 -28.04 -56.66 24.56
CA LEU A 185 -29.41 -57.19 24.69
C LEU A 185 -30.46 -56.16 25.12
N LEU A 186 -30.45 -54.96 24.54
CA LEU A 186 -31.63 -54.08 24.51
C LEU A 186 -31.61 -53.30 23.18
N ASP A 187 -32.30 -53.85 22.19
CA ASP A 187 -33.25 -53.16 21.28
C ASP A 187 -33.51 -54.04 20.04
N SER A 188 -34.42 -55.00 20.23
CA SER A 188 -35.44 -55.39 19.25
C SER A 188 -36.73 -54.66 19.63
#